data_AF-X6CNV2-F1
#
_entry.id   AF-X6CNV2-F1
#
_cell.length_a   1.000
_cell.length_b   1.000
_cell.length_c   1.000
_cell.angle_alpha   90.00
_cell.angle_beta   90.00
_cell.angle_gamma   90.00
#
_symmetry.space_group_name_H-M   'P 1'
#
loop_
_entity.id
_entity.type
_entity.pdbx_description
1 polymer ?
#
loop_
_entity_poly.entity_id
_entity_poly.type
_entity_poly.pdbx_seq_one_letter_code
_entity_poly.pdbx_strand_id
1 'polypeptide(L)'
;MGADLELAWHHANATATTRKRIIRAVIREIVVAIEDDHIKMLVHWQGGDHTALSVRKNKAGHHRWGAPPDIEDLIRALARQLPDRAIASLLNRLGKTTGRLNGWTQSRVCTFRNQHDIAVYKKDERSERGEYTLQETAAKLGLRPMTVLRMIRAGDLKAEQYCKGTPWIIRHEDKVLLATNDSHGVLRNTDMYCRDALSNGRLCQSPWRSKSSSPLIFASKSSSEG
;
A
#
# COMPACT_ATOMS: atom_id res chain seq x y z
N MET A 1 3.97 39.19 40.00
CA MET A 1 4.22 37.73 40.08
C MET A 1 4.36 37.05 38.71
N GLY A 2 3.80 37.58 37.61
CA GLY A 2 3.96 36.96 36.28
C GLY A 2 5.37 37.04 35.66
N ALA A 3 6.15 38.09 35.98
CA ALA A 3 7.49 38.28 35.41
C ALA A 3 8.50 37.20 35.83
N ASP A 4 8.42 36.72 37.08
CA ASP A 4 9.31 35.66 37.60
C ASP A 4 9.00 34.29 37.00
N LEU A 5 7.75 34.08 36.57
CA LEU A 5 7.31 32.82 35.96
C LEU A 5 7.90 32.65 34.55
N GLU A 6 7.82 33.70 33.72
CA GLU A 6 8.39 33.70 32.37
C GLU A 6 9.91 33.49 32.40
N LEU A 7 10.60 34.19 33.30
CA LEU A 7 12.04 34.01 33.53
C LEU A 7 12.38 32.57 33.98
N ALA A 8 11.63 32.03 34.95
CA ALA A 8 11.85 30.67 35.43
C ALA A 8 11.55 29.59 34.38
N TRP A 9 10.58 29.84 33.50
CA TRP A 9 10.19 28.92 32.44
C TRP A 9 11.24 28.82 31.33
N HIS A 10 11.79 29.95 30.92
CA HIS A 10 12.76 30.09 29.83
C HIS A 10 14.23 29.98 30.28
N HIS A 11 14.51 29.82 31.57
CA HIS A 11 15.86 29.68 32.09
C HIS A 11 16.61 28.48 31.48
N ALA A 12 17.90 28.65 31.14
CA ALA A 12 18.70 27.63 30.46
C ALA A 12 18.78 26.29 31.23
N ASN A 13 18.75 26.34 32.56
CA ASN A 13 18.77 25.17 33.43
C ASN A 13 17.36 24.60 33.75
N ALA A 14 16.29 25.11 33.11
CA ALA A 14 14.93 24.61 33.32
C ALA A 14 14.75 23.25 32.64
N THR A 15 15.05 22.19 33.37
CA THR A 15 14.78 20.81 32.93
C THR A 15 13.27 20.55 32.82
N ALA A 16 12.89 19.49 32.13
CA ALA A 16 11.49 19.05 32.05
C ALA A 16 10.86 18.82 33.44
N THR A 17 11.67 18.40 34.42
CA THR A 17 11.23 18.23 35.81
C THR A 17 10.92 19.57 36.47
N THR A 18 11.77 20.58 36.26
CA THR A 18 11.55 21.94 36.77
C THR A 18 10.30 22.56 36.15
N ARG A 19 10.13 22.46 34.83
CA ARG A 19 8.92 22.96 34.14
C ARG A 19 7.64 22.27 34.63
N LYS A 20 7.67 20.96 34.89
CA LYS A 20 6.55 20.25 35.52
C LYS A 20 6.24 20.76 36.92
N ARG A 21 7.25 21.09 37.73
CA ARG A 21 7.06 21.67 39.07
C ARG A 21 6.42 23.06 38.97
N ILE A 22 6.91 23.90 38.06
CA ILE A 22 6.35 25.23 37.78
C ILE A 22 4.86 25.10 37.39
N ILE A 23 4.53 24.25 36.41
CA ILE A 23 3.13 24.00 35.99
C ILE A 23 2.27 23.57 37.18
N ARG A 24 2.73 22.62 38.00
CA ARG A 24 1.97 22.17 39.19
C ARG A 24 1.73 23.27 40.21
N ALA A 25 2.62 24.24 40.32
CA ALA A 25 2.46 25.35 41.25
C ALA A 25 1.43 26.37 40.73
N VAL A 26 1.34 26.58 39.42
CA VAL A 26 0.47 27.61 38.83
C VAL A 26 -0.94 27.11 38.46
N ILE A 27 -1.13 25.80 38.31
CA ILE A 27 -2.46 25.20 38.12
C ILE A 27 -3.14 25.06 39.47
N ARG A 28 -4.33 25.64 39.60
CA ARG A 28 -5.20 25.49 40.79
C ARG A 28 -6.04 24.23 40.68
N GLU A 29 -6.75 24.07 39.58
CA GLU A 29 -7.56 22.88 39.30
C GLU A 29 -7.75 22.69 37.79
N ILE A 30 -8.10 21.46 37.41
CA ILE A 30 -8.49 21.12 36.04
C ILE A 30 -9.85 20.46 36.12
N VAL A 31 -10.86 21.12 35.57
CA VAL A 31 -12.22 20.60 35.47
C VAL A 31 -12.38 19.96 34.09
N VAL A 32 -12.83 18.71 34.04
CA VAL A 32 -13.09 18.02 32.79
C VAL A 32 -14.55 17.57 32.76
N ALA A 33 -15.26 17.99 31.72
CA ALA A 33 -16.64 17.60 31.45
C ALA A 33 -16.72 16.92 30.08
N ILE A 34 -17.62 15.96 29.96
CA ILE A 34 -17.94 15.34 28.67
C ILE A 34 -19.31 15.87 28.26
N GLU A 35 -19.36 16.57 27.14
CA GLU A 35 -20.59 17.04 26.53
C GLU A 35 -20.68 16.45 25.12
N ASP A 36 -21.70 15.63 24.88
CA ASP A 36 -21.89 14.88 23.63
C ASP A 36 -20.63 14.08 23.19
N ASP A 37 -20.07 14.43 22.03
CA ASP A 37 -18.85 13.87 21.45
C ASP A 37 -17.63 14.77 21.72
N HIS A 38 -17.65 15.63 22.75
CA HIS A 38 -16.53 16.51 23.12
C HIS A 38 -16.13 16.35 24.59
N ILE A 39 -14.82 16.34 24.83
CA ILE A 39 -14.20 16.48 26.14
C ILE A 39 -13.83 17.95 26.28
N LYS A 40 -14.56 18.65 27.15
CA LYS A 40 -14.26 20.02 27.55
C LYS A 40 -13.38 19.99 28.79
N MET A 41 -12.28 20.72 28.74
CA MET A 41 -11.34 20.89 29.83
C MET A 41 -11.22 22.37 30.15
N LEU A 42 -11.27 22.71 31.42
CA LEU A 42 -11.06 24.05 31.92
C LEU A 42 -9.94 24.00 32.94
N VAL A 43 -8.84 24.70 32.67
CA VAL A 43 -7.72 24.87 33.60
C VAL A 43 -7.93 26.16 34.35
N HIS A 44 -8.05 26.11 35.67
CA HIS A 44 -8.04 27.29 36.52
C HIS A 44 -6.61 27.53 37.00
N TRP A 45 -6.11 28.76 36.81
CA TRP A 45 -4.79 29.17 37.25
C TRP A 45 -4.87 29.83 38.63
N GLN A 46 -3.76 29.81 39.38
CA GLN A 46 -3.69 30.44 40.70
C GLN A 46 -3.89 31.98 40.68
N GLY A 47 -3.87 32.62 39.50
CA GLY A 47 -4.13 34.05 39.31
C GLY A 47 -5.59 34.44 39.04
N GLY A 48 -6.52 33.48 39.06
CA GLY A 48 -7.94 33.73 38.74
C GLY A 48 -8.28 33.63 37.25
N ASP A 49 -7.27 33.56 36.39
CA ASP A 49 -7.44 33.25 34.96
C ASP A 49 -7.88 31.80 34.74
N HIS A 50 -8.50 31.57 33.59
CA HIS A 50 -8.86 30.23 33.14
C HIS A 50 -8.53 30.02 31.67
N THR A 51 -8.20 28.79 31.31
CA THR A 51 -7.99 28.38 29.92
C THR A 51 -8.91 27.22 29.60
N ALA A 52 -9.81 27.44 28.62
CA ALA A 52 -10.71 26.41 28.13
C ALA A 52 -10.10 25.69 26.91
N LEU A 53 -10.24 24.37 26.88
CA LEU A 53 -9.89 23.52 25.75
C LEU A 53 -11.07 22.60 25.47
N SER A 54 -11.46 22.47 24.20
CA SER A 54 -12.45 21.48 23.77
C SER A 54 -11.79 20.57 22.74
N VAL A 55 -11.83 19.27 22.99
CA VAL A 55 -11.37 18.26 22.03
C VAL A 55 -12.48 17.27 21.78
N ARG A 56 -12.63 16.85 20.52
CA ARG A 56 -13.58 15.80 20.18
C ARG A 56 -13.18 14.49 20.89
N LYS A 57 -14.15 13.83 21.53
CA LYS A 57 -14.02 12.53 22.17
C LYS A 57 -13.69 11.50 21.09
N ASN A 58 -12.76 10.60 21.39
CA ASN A 58 -12.58 9.44 20.52
C ASN A 58 -13.78 8.51 20.66
N LYS A 59 -14.32 8.02 19.54
CA LYS A 59 -15.35 6.98 19.54
C LYS A 59 -14.91 5.79 20.41
N ALA A 60 -15.84 5.14 21.10
CA ALA A 60 -15.53 3.94 21.87
C ALA A 60 -14.75 2.93 21.01
N GLY A 61 -13.67 2.36 21.56
CA GLY A 61 -12.73 1.49 20.83
C GLY A 61 -11.62 2.20 20.04
N HIS A 62 -11.66 3.53 19.89
CA HIS A 62 -10.64 4.28 19.14
C HIS A 62 -9.67 4.96 20.11
N HIS A 63 -8.38 4.61 20.04
CA HIS A 63 -7.33 5.30 20.79
C HIS A 63 -6.76 6.47 19.98
N ARG A 64 -6.12 7.47 20.63
CA ARG A 64 -5.53 8.65 19.93
C ARG A 64 -4.44 8.31 18.89
N TRP A 65 -4.03 7.06 18.84
CA TRP A 65 -3.03 6.52 17.93
C TRP A 65 -3.63 5.55 16.90
N GLY A 66 -4.96 5.58 16.71
CA GLY A 66 -5.62 4.82 15.66
C GLY A 66 -5.08 5.27 14.31
N ALA A 67 -4.79 4.31 13.43
CA ALA A 67 -4.41 4.65 12.07
C ALA A 67 -5.63 5.30 11.36
N PRO A 68 -5.43 6.20 10.37
CA PRO A 68 -6.52 6.98 9.77
C PRO A 68 -7.66 6.09 9.27
N PRO A 69 -8.94 6.51 9.29
CA PRO A 69 -10.08 5.65 8.94
C PRO A 69 -9.97 4.94 7.56
N ASP A 70 -9.26 5.55 6.60
CA ASP A 70 -8.96 5.01 5.27
C ASP A 70 -8.01 3.79 5.26
N ILE A 71 -7.24 3.56 6.34
CA ILE A 71 -6.20 2.53 6.36
C ILE A 71 -6.75 1.13 6.62
N GLU A 72 -7.87 1.03 7.34
CA GLU A 72 -8.48 -0.26 7.65
C GLU A 72 -9.06 -0.86 6.38
N ASP A 73 -9.87 -0.10 5.65
CA ASP A 73 -10.46 -0.51 4.37
C ASP A 73 -9.39 -0.87 3.34
N LEU A 74 -8.32 -0.07 3.28
CA LEU A 74 -7.16 -0.37 2.43
C LEU A 74 -6.49 -1.69 2.84
N ILE A 75 -6.18 -1.90 4.12
CA ILE A 75 -5.56 -3.16 4.58
C ILE A 75 -6.50 -4.35 4.35
N ARG A 76 -7.80 -4.17 4.56
CA ARG A 76 -8.82 -5.20 4.33
C ARG A 76 -8.88 -5.60 2.86
N ALA A 77 -8.88 -4.63 1.93
CA ALA A 77 -8.82 -4.90 0.50
C ALA A 77 -7.52 -5.59 0.09
N LEU A 78 -6.38 -5.15 0.64
CA LEU A 78 -5.07 -5.71 0.32
C LEU A 78 -4.85 -7.10 0.92
N ALA A 79 -5.35 -7.40 2.11
CA ALA A 79 -5.22 -8.69 2.78
C ALA A 79 -5.85 -9.85 1.98
N ARG A 80 -6.87 -9.55 1.17
CA ARG A 80 -7.47 -10.54 0.25
C ARG A 80 -6.57 -10.88 -0.94
N GLN A 81 -5.52 -10.09 -1.16
CA GLN A 81 -4.72 -10.10 -2.38
C GLN A 81 -3.22 -10.28 -2.11
N LEU A 82 -2.70 -9.86 -0.96
CA LEU A 82 -1.28 -9.80 -0.71
C LEU A 82 -0.94 -10.35 0.67
N PRO A 83 0.22 -11.02 0.81
CA PRO A 83 0.73 -11.36 2.13
C PRO A 83 1.11 -10.09 2.90
N ASP A 84 1.01 -10.15 4.23
CA ASP A 84 1.26 -9.03 5.15
C ASP A 84 2.59 -8.29 4.90
N ARG A 85 3.64 -9.02 4.47
CA ARG A 85 4.94 -8.42 4.12
C ARG A 85 4.83 -7.47 2.92
N ALA A 86 4.11 -7.87 1.87
CA ALA A 86 3.92 -7.04 0.68
C ALA A 86 3.01 -5.84 0.98
N ILE A 87 1.99 -6.03 1.84
CA ILE A 87 1.14 -4.94 2.34
C ILE A 87 1.99 -3.89 3.06
N ALA A 88 2.86 -4.32 3.99
CA ALA A 88 3.74 -3.39 4.71
C ALA A 88 4.62 -2.56 3.77
N SER A 89 5.26 -3.19 2.78
CA SER A 89 6.08 -2.49 1.79
C SER A 89 5.28 -1.50 0.95
N LEU A 90 4.04 -1.85 0.58
CA LEU A 90 3.15 -0.99 -0.18
C LEU A 90 2.71 0.22 0.65
N LEU A 91 2.28 0.02 1.89
CA LEU A 91 1.86 1.11 2.77
C LEU A 91 2.99 2.14 2.99
N ASN A 92 4.22 1.66 3.19
CA ASN A 92 5.39 2.53 3.31
C ASN A 92 5.67 3.31 2.02
N ARG A 93 5.54 2.67 0.85
CA ARG A 93 5.71 3.33 -0.46
C ARG A 93 4.64 4.39 -0.70
N LEU A 94 3.42 4.18 -0.18
CA LEU A 94 2.33 5.15 -0.22
C LEU A 94 2.47 6.26 0.82
N GLY A 95 3.54 6.26 1.63
CA GLY A 95 3.76 7.24 2.70
C GLY A 95 2.77 7.12 3.86
N LYS A 96 2.03 6.00 3.97
CA LYS A 96 1.08 5.77 5.05
C LYS A 96 1.86 5.36 6.29
N THR A 97 1.51 5.94 7.43
CA THR A 97 2.08 5.61 8.73
C THR A 97 1.01 5.04 9.65
N THR A 98 1.42 4.29 10.66
CA THR A 98 0.54 3.91 11.77
C THR A 98 0.12 5.15 12.55
N GLY A 99 -0.94 5.09 13.37
CA GLY A 99 -1.34 6.27 14.14
C GLY A 99 -0.31 6.71 15.21
N ARG A 100 0.74 5.91 15.47
CA ARG A 100 1.95 6.32 16.24
C ARG A 100 3.07 6.92 15.35
N LEU A 101 2.77 7.27 14.10
CA LEU A 101 3.71 7.75 13.08
C LEU A 101 4.87 6.80 12.75
N ASN A 102 4.75 5.52 13.13
CA ASN A 102 5.72 4.50 12.75
C ASN A 102 5.44 3.96 11.35
N GLY A 103 6.49 3.54 10.65
CA GLY A 103 6.37 2.76 9.41
C GLY A 103 5.77 1.36 9.63
N TRP A 104 5.21 0.81 8.56
CA TRP A 104 4.60 -0.52 8.54
C TRP A 104 5.64 -1.63 8.42
N THR A 105 5.48 -2.66 9.24
CA THR A 105 6.22 -3.93 9.15
C THR A 105 5.24 -5.09 9.07
N GLN A 106 5.68 -6.26 8.62
CA GLN A 106 4.84 -7.45 8.56
C GLN A 106 4.15 -7.74 9.91
N SER A 107 4.89 -7.67 11.02
CA SER A 107 4.32 -7.89 12.37
C SER A 107 3.27 -6.85 12.75
N ARG A 108 3.45 -5.58 12.37
CA ARG A 108 2.44 -4.53 12.60
C ARG A 108 1.19 -4.72 11.75
N VAL A 109 1.33 -5.15 10.49
CA VAL A 109 0.19 -5.50 9.64
C VAL A 109 -0.56 -6.69 10.23
N CYS A 110 0.14 -7.76 10.64
CA CYS A 110 -0.50 -8.92 11.26
C CYS A 110 -1.24 -8.56 12.56
N THR A 111 -0.64 -7.74 13.41
CA THR A 111 -1.26 -7.27 14.66
C THR A 111 -2.51 -6.44 14.37
N PHE A 112 -2.41 -5.48 13.44
CA PHE A 112 -3.55 -4.66 13.00
C PHE A 112 -4.66 -5.54 12.42
N ARG A 113 -4.30 -6.50 11.57
CA ARG A 113 -5.23 -7.45 10.94
C ARG A 113 -6.02 -8.25 12.00
N ASN A 114 -5.33 -8.75 13.03
CA ASN A 114 -5.97 -9.49 14.13
C ASN A 114 -6.87 -8.59 14.99
N GLN A 115 -6.49 -7.32 15.21
CA GLN A 115 -7.30 -6.36 15.98
C GLN A 115 -8.59 -5.96 15.27
N HIS A 116 -8.60 -5.97 13.94
CA HIS A 116 -9.72 -5.55 13.08
C HIS A 116 -10.48 -6.74 12.43
N ASP A 117 -10.21 -7.97 12.88
CA ASP A 117 -10.78 -9.22 12.37
C ASP A 117 -10.74 -9.34 10.84
N ILE A 118 -9.55 -9.10 10.28
CA ILE A 118 -9.31 -9.21 8.83
C ILE A 118 -8.71 -10.59 8.53
N ALA A 119 -9.22 -11.28 7.51
CA ALA A 119 -8.72 -12.62 7.15
C ALA A 119 -7.28 -12.60 6.60
N VAL A 120 -6.51 -13.66 6.86
CA VAL A 120 -5.15 -13.85 6.31
C VAL A 120 -5.24 -14.14 4.81
N TYR A 121 -4.29 -13.60 4.04
CA TYR A 121 -4.11 -13.96 2.63
C TYR A 121 -3.95 -15.46 2.42
N LYS A 122 -4.82 -16.04 1.59
CA LYS A 122 -4.72 -17.42 1.09
C LYS A 122 -4.43 -17.37 -0.40
N LYS A 123 -3.36 -18.05 -0.82
CA LYS A 123 -2.90 -18.05 -2.22
C LYS A 123 -3.93 -18.64 -3.18
N ASP A 124 -4.62 -19.69 -2.75
CA ASP A 124 -5.52 -20.47 -3.62
C ASP A 124 -6.91 -19.84 -3.74
N GLU A 125 -7.36 -19.11 -2.70
CA GLU A 125 -8.66 -18.44 -2.68
C GLU A 125 -8.82 -17.44 -3.83
N ARG A 126 -7.74 -16.77 -4.24
CA ARG A 126 -7.77 -15.86 -5.39
C ARG A 126 -8.06 -16.63 -6.69
N SER A 127 -7.37 -17.75 -6.89
CA SER A 127 -7.48 -18.54 -8.11
C SER A 127 -8.87 -19.18 -8.22
N GLU A 128 -9.45 -19.58 -7.08
CA GLU A 128 -10.82 -20.09 -6.97
C GLU A 128 -11.88 -19.04 -7.33
N ARG A 129 -11.66 -17.76 -6.99
CA ARG A 129 -12.53 -16.65 -7.43
C ARG A 129 -12.35 -16.26 -8.90
N GLY A 130 -11.41 -16.89 -9.61
CA GLY A 130 -11.09 -16.53 -10.99
C GLY A 130 -10.41 -15.16 -11.11
N GLU A 131 -9.79 -14.66 -10.07
CA GLU A 131 -8.99 -13.43 -10.10
C GLU A 131 -7.53 -13.77 -10.40
N TYR A 132 -6.86 -13.00 -11.24
CA TYR A 132 -5.45 -13.17 -11.54
C TYR A 132 -4.69 -11.86 -11.41
N THR A 133 -3.48 -11.95 -10.86
CA THR A 133 -2.55 -10.84 -10.91
C THR A 133 -2.03 -10.64 -12.33
N LEU A 134 -1.43 -9.48 -12.58
CA LEU A 134 -0.75 -9.19 -13.83
C LEU A 134 0.32 -10.26 -14.20
N GLN A 135 1.06 -10.78 -13.22
CA GLN A 135 2.08 -11.82 -13.47
C GLN A 135 1.44 -13.17 -13.81
N GLU A 136 0.41 -13.57 -13.07
CA GLU A 136 -0.32 -14.82 -13.34
C GLU A 136 -1.03 -14.78 -14.69
N THR A 137 -1.61 -13.63 -15.04
CA THR A 137 -2.23 -13.41 -16.35
C THR A 137 -1.21 -13.46 -17.47
N ALA A 138 -0.04 -12.84 -17.29
CA ALA A 138 1.06 -12.92 -18.24
C ALA A 138 1.52 -14.37 -18.45
N ALA A 139 1.67 -15.14 -17.38
CA ALA A 139 2.03 -16.56 -17.46
C ALA A 139 0.96 -17.38 -18.19
N LYS A 140 -0.32 -17.16 -17.90
CA LYS A 140 -1.44 -17.84 -18.56
C LYS A 140 -1.54 -17.52 -20.06
N LEU A 141 -1.29 -16.28 -20.44
CA LEU A 141 -1.33 -15.84 -21.84
C LEU A 141 -0.02 -16.11 -22.60
N GLY A 142 1.04 -16.57 -21.93
CA GLY A 142 2.38 -16.70 -22.52
C GLY A 142 3.00 -15.35 -22.91
N LEU A 143 2.58 -14.25 -22.28
CA LEU A 143 3.03 -12.89 -22.57
C LEU A 143 4.03 -12.38 -21.54
N ARG A 144 4.74 -11.30 -21.88
CA ARG A 144 5.51 -10.56 -20.88
C ARG A 144 4.56 -9.72 -20.01
N PRO A 145 4.83 -9.57 -18.70
CA PRO A 145 4.07 -8.71 -17.78
C PRO A 145 3.83 -7.29 -18.34
N MET A 146 4.83 -6.72 -18.99
CA MET A 146 4.73 -5.37 -19.56
C MET A 146 3.72 -5.29 -20.71
N THR A 147 3.57 -6.36 -21.51
CA THR A 147 2.58 -6.44 -22.59
C THR A 147 1.17 -6.44 -22.01
N VAL A 148 0.93 -7.25 -20.98
CA VAL A 148 -0.37 -7.26 -20.26
C VAL A 148 -0.68 -5.89 -19.66
N LEU A 149 0.31 -5.21 -19.07
CA LEU A 149 0.13 -3.85 -18.56
C LEU A 149 -0.27 -2.84 -19.64
N ARG A 150 0.29 -2.98 -20.86
CA ARG A 150 -0.06 -2.13 -21.99
C ARG A 150 -1.49 -2.38 -22.46
N MET A 151 -1.92 -3.64 -22.51
CA MET A 151 -3.30 -4.01 -22.88
C MET A 151 -4.31 -3.42 -21.89
N ILE A 152 -4.00 -3.45 -20.59
CA ILE A 152 -4.84 -2.81 -19.56
C ILE A 152 -4.94 -1.29 -19.79
N ARG A 153 -3.81 -0.64 -20.08
CA ARG A 153 -3.77 0.81 -20.33
C ARG A 153 -4.46 1.21 -21.64
N ALA A 154 -4.46 0.34 -22.64
CA ALA A 154 -5.15 0.54 -23.91
C ALA A 154 -6.67 0.31 -23.79
N GLY A 155 -7.12 -0.39 -22.75
CA GLY A 155 -8.53 -0.74 -22.53
C GLY A 155 -8.94 -2.10 -23.13
N ASP A 156 -8.02 -2.80 -23.79
CA ASP A 156 -8.26 -4.11 -24.41
C ASP A 156 -8.48 -5.23 -23.37
N LEU A 157 -7.92 -5.05 -22.18
CA LEU A 157 -8.06 -5.97 -21.06
C LEU A 157 -8.60 -5.23 -19.84
N LYS A 158 -9.78 -5.63 -19.39
CA LYS A 158 -10.36 -5.10 -18.15
C LYS A 158 -9.51 -5.56 -16.96
N ALA A 159 -9.16 -4.61 -16.11
CA ALA A 159 -8.45 -4.88 -14.87
C ALA A 159 -8.80 -3.81 -13.83
N GLU A 160 -8.94 -4.24 -12.58
CA GLU A 160 -9.23 -3.37 -11.46
C GLU A 160 -7.96 -3.17 -10.61
N GLN A 161 -7.76 -1.95 -10.13
CA GLN A 161 -6.70 -1.61 -9.20
C GLN A 161 -7.31 -0.79 -8.06
N TYR A 162 -7.09 -1.21 -6.81
CA TYR A 162 -7.66 -0.52 -5.64
C TYR A 162 -7.06 0.87 -5.45
N CYS A 163 -5.73 0.98 -5.51
CA CYS A 163 -5.02 2.25 -5.53
C CYS A 163 -3.70 2.15 -6.29
N LYS A 164 -3.14 3.29 -6.72
CA LYS A 164 -1.91 3.35 -7.52
C LYS A 164 -0.78 2.54 -6.87
N GLY A 165 -0.28 1.53 -7.57
CA GLY A 165 0.82 0.68 -7.10
C GLY A 165 0.38 -0.60 -6.39
N THR A 166 -0.93 -0.83 -6.24
CA THR A 166 -1.48 -2.14 -5.89
C THR A 166 -1.44 -3.09 -7.09
N PRO A 167 -1.49 -4.41 -6.87
CA PRO A 167 -1.59 -5.37 -7.97
C PRO A 167 -2.84 -5.10 -8.81
N TRP A 168 -2.71 -5.23 -10.14
CA TRP A 168 -3.85 -5.29 -11.03
C TRP A 168 -4.55 -6.64 -10.85
N ILE A 169 -5.87 -6.60 -10.68
CA ILE A 169 -6.74 -7.77 -10.61
C ILE A 169 -7.50 -7.88 -11.93
N ILE A 170 -7.32 -9.01 -12.60
CA ILE A 170 -7.94 -9.33 -13.89
C ILE A 170 -8.85 -10.52 -13.65
N ARG A 171 -10.12 -10.45 -14.04
CA ARG A 171 -11.05 -11.56 -13.85
C ARG A 171 -10.88 -12.57 -14.99
N HIS A 172 -11.13 -13.84 -14.73
CA HIS A 172 -11.09 -14.91 -15.72
C HIS A 172 -12.07 -14.65 -16.88
N GLU A 173 -13.21 -14.02 -16.58
CA GLU A 173 -14.25 -13.68 -17.54
C GLU A 173 -13.89 -12.49 -18.44
N ASP A 174 -12.88 -11.70 -18.06
CA ASP A 174 -12.39 -10.59 -18.85
C ASP A 174 -11.61 -11.14 -20.06
N LYS A 175 -12.37 -11.49 -21.09
CA LYS A 175 -11.83 -11.80 -22.41
C LYS A 175 -11.09 -10.57 -22.90
N VAL A 176 -9.87 -10.77 -23.40
CA VAL A 176 -9.20 -9.73 -24.18
C VAL A 176 -10.16 -9.34 -25.28
N LEU A 177 -10.60 -8.08 -25.29
CA LEU A 177 -11.36 -7.50 -26.39
C LEU A 177 -10.39 -7.30 -27.56
N LEU A 178 -9.89 -8.41 -28.10
CA LEU A 178 -9.31 -8.41 -29.43
C LEU A 178 -10.51 -8.22 -30.34
N ALA A 179 -10.59 -7.06 -30.99
CA ALA A 179 -11.51 -6.83 -32.10
C ALA A 179 -11.56 -8.12 -32.93
N THR A 180 -12.74 -8.74 -32.95
CA THR A 180 -13.00 -10.00 -33.64
C THR A 180 -12.46 -9.90 -35.06
N ASN A 181 -11.37 -10.63 -35.34
CA ASN A 181 -11.13 -11.26 -36.63
C ASN A 181 -10.09 -12.39 -36.48
N ASP A 182 -10.60 -13.59 -36.71
CA ASP A 182 -9.95 -14.81 -37.19
C ASP A 182 -9.05 -15.65 -36.29
N SER A 183 -9.37 -16.94 -36.37
CA SER A 183 -8.92 -18.14 -35.66
C SER A 183 -7.42 -18.48 -35.77
N HIS A 184 -6.58 -17.53 -36.21
CA HIS A 184 -5.12 -17.67 -36.32
C HIS A 184 -4.34 -16.46 -35.74
N GLY A 185 -5.00 -15.57 -35.00
CA GLY A 185 -4.53 -14.18 -34.76
C GLY A 185 -3.73 -13.85 -33.50
N VAL A 186 -3.40 -14.80 -32.60
CA VAL A 186 -2.70 -14.44 -31.33
C VAL A 186 -1.28 -13.90 -31.56
N LEU A 187 -0.63 -14.28 -32.67
CA LEU A 187 0.77 -13.92 -32.94
C LEU A 187 0.97 -12.65 -33.78
N ARG A 188 -0.07 -12.08 -34.42
CA ARG A 188 0.12 -10.87 -35.25
C ARG A 188 -0.02 -9.56 -34.46
N ASN A 189 -0.76 -9.55 -33.36
CA ASN A 189 -1.06 -8.30 -32.62
C ASN A 189 -0.17 -8.08 -31.39
N THR A 190 0.43 -9.14 -30.83
CA THR A 190 1.54 -9.02 -29.87
C THR A 190 2.73 -8.26 -30.45
N ASP A 191 2.93 -8.36 -31.77
CA ASP A 191 3.92 -7.60 -32.52
C ASP A 191 3.67 -6.09 -32.52
N MET A 192 2.42 -5.63 -32.48
CA MET A 192 2.06 -4.20 -32.32
C MET A 192 2.51 -3.70 -30.93
N TYR A 193 2.24 -4.49 -29.89
CA TYR A 193 2.65 -4.16 -28.52
C TYR A 193 4.15 -4.41 -28.23
N CYS A 194 4.86 -5.15 -29.08
CA CYS A 194 6.30 -5.38 -28.98
C CYS A 194 7.13 -4.38 -29.81
N ARG A 195 6.69 -3.99 -31.02
CA ARG A 195 7.45 -3.07 -31.91
C ARG A 195 7.58 -1.64 -31.39
N ASP A 196 6.58 -1.13 -30.69
CA ASP A 196 6.62 0.20 -30.06
C ASP A 196 7.70 0.34 -28.97
N ALA A 197 8.30 -0.76 -28.51
CA ALA A 197 9.43 -0.71 -27.58
C ALA A 197 10.74 -0.26 -28.27
N LEU A 198 10.81 -0.27 -29.61
CA LEU A 198 11.99 0.12 -30.39
C LEU A 198 11.93 1.55 -30.94
N SER A 199 10.77 2.21 -30.95
CA SER A 199 10.59 3.57 -31.48
C SER A 199 10.81 4.69 -30.46
N ASN A 200 10.78 4.39 -29.16
CA ASN A 200 11.10 5.36 -28.09
C ASN A 200 12.55 5.22 -27.65
N GLY A 201 13.48 5.79 -28.42
CA GLY A 201 14.93 5.74 -28.26
C GLY A 201 15.47 6.02 -26.85
N ARG A 202 15.47 5.01 -25.99
CA ARG A 202 16.34 4.88 -24.83
C ARG A 202 17.01 3.52 -24.89
N LEU A 203 18.30 3.55 -25.21
CA LEU A 203 19.20 2.40 -25.20
C LEU A 203 19.04 1.60 -23.90
N CYS A 204 18.42 0.43 -23.98
CA CYS A 204 18.59 -0.62 -22.98
C CYS A 204 19.98 -1.21 -23.15
N GLN A 205 20.98 -0.62 -22.49
CA GLN A 205 22.18 -1.38 -22.16
C GLN A 205 21.82 -2.34 -21.01
N SER A 206 21.57 -3.61 -21.33
CA SER A 206 21.81 -4.68 -20.36
C SER A 206 22.20 -5.98 -21.07
N PRO A 207 23.12 -6.78 -20.50
CA PRO A 207 23.89 -7.76 -21.24
C PRO A 207 23.30 -9.15 -21.03
N TRP A 208 22.40 -9.59 -21.92
CA TRP A 208 22.01 -10.99 -21.98
C TRP A 208 22.24 -11.50 -23.39
N ARG A 209 23.52 -11.84 -23.65
CA ARG A 209 23.94 -12.66 -24.79
C ARG A 209 23.35 -14.05 -24.59
N SER A 210 22.31 -14.37 -25.34
CA SER A 210 21.74 -15.72 -25.42
C SER A 210 22.77 -16.68 -26.06
N LYS A 211 23.37 -17.55 -25.26
CA LYS A 211 23.92 -18.82 -25.73
C LYS A 211 22.86 -19.89 -25.50
N SER A 212 22.15 -20.28 -26.55
CA SER A 212 21.69 -21.66 -26.79
C SER A 212 20.79 -21.66 -28.03
N SER A 213 21.42 -21.74 -29.20
CA SER A 213 20.76 -22.26 -30.39
C SER A 213 21.34 -23.66 -30.59
N SER A 214 20.54 -24.68 -30.29
CA SER A 214 20.74 -26.04 -30.80
C SER A 214 19.58 -26.33 -31.75
N PRO A 215 19.83 -26.49 -33.05
CA PRO A 215 18.83 -27.01 -33.97
C PRO A 215 18.93 -28.54 -34.01
N LEU A 216 17.83 -29.19 -33.67
CA LEU A 216 17.52 -30.52 -34.18
C LEU A 216 17.17 -30.37 -35.66
N ILE A 217 17.96 -30.94 -36.56
CA ILE A 217 17.52 -31.30 -37.90
C ILE A 217 17.69 -32.80 -38.07
N PHE A 218 16.55 -33.42 -38.34
CA PHE A 218 16.36 -34.79 -38.79
C PHE A 218 16.58 -34.81 -40.31
N ALA A 219 17.44 -35.68 -40.83
CA ALA A 219 17.41 -36.08 -42.23
C ALA A 219 17.99 -37.50 -42.41
N SER A 220 17.19 -38.32 -43.08
CA SER A 220 17.30 -39.73 -43.41
C SER A 220 18.23 -40.07 -44.58
N LYS A 221 18.43 -41.39 -44.79
CA LYS A 221 18.97 -42.16 -45.97
C LYS A 221 20.47 -42.49 -45.90
N SER A 222 20.94 -43.74 -45.76
CA SER A 222 20.77 -45.03 -46.49
C SER A 222 21.98 -45.33 -47.40
N SER A 223 22.46 -46.60 -47.36
CA SER A 223 23.42 -47.27 -48.28
C SER A 223 24.89 -46.83 -48.18
N SER A 224 25.85 -47.66 -47.74
CA SER A 224 26.43 -48.92 -48.28
C SER A 224 27.65 -48.68 -49.19
N GLU A 225 28.59 -49.64 -49.15
CA GLU A 225 29.90 -49.75 -49.83
C GLU A 225 31.08 -49.16 -49.02
N GLY A 226 32.18 -49.88 -48.78
CA GLY A 226 32.72 -51.04 -49.51
C GLY A 226 33.94 -50.57 -50.29
#